data_AF-A0A316W0Y1-F1
#
_entry.id   AF-A0A316W0Y1-F1
#
_cell.length_a   1.000
_cell.length_b   1.000
_cell.length_c   1.000
_cell.angle_alpha   90.00
_cell.angle_beta   90.00
_cell.angle_gamma   90.00
#
_symmetry.space_group_name_H-M   'P 1'
#
loop_
_entity.id
_entity.type
_entity.pdbx_description
1 polymer ?
#
loop_
_entity_poly.entity_id
_entity_poly.type
_entity_poly.pdbx_seq_one_letter_code
_entity_poly.pdbx_strand_id
1 'polypeptide(L)'
;MNIFGYGSLIFKPPPHTIRRTVGYIRGFTRRFAQSSIDHRGVPSRPGRVVTLVEAKDWHAFADAEDTPEGDIVWGVCWTIDPAHAKDVRAYLDHREINGYTPTYTDIWAPSTNTRSADEIVVKSCLVYVGLPSNPAFVGPSRSLQELAEYIFTCSGPSGRNDEYVLKLARATRNLSNQVRDSHLFELERILLQIREREGLPLLDEDVVDEEREQRIMEEVIARNKANGKPL
;
A
#
# COMPACT_ATOMS: atom_id res chain seq x y z
N MET A 1 2.86 19.04 0.60
CA MET A 1 3.67 17.81 0.78
C MET A 1 3.29 16.82 -0.32
N ASN A 2 4.21 15.95 -0.77
CA ASN A 2 3.88 14.84 -1.68
C ASN A 2 4.04 13.51 -0.94
N ILE A 3 3.06 12.62 -1.05
CA ILE A 3 3.04 11.29 -0.44
C ILE A 3 2.74 10.22 -1.49
N PHE A 4 3.55 9.17 -1.54
CA PHE A 4 3.39 8.04 -2.45
C PHE A 4 2.56 6.93 -1.80
N GLY A 5 1.43 6.63 -2.42
CA GLY A 5 0.58 5.49 -2.08
C GLY A 5 0.88 4.28 -2.95
N TYR A 6 1.28 3.18 -2.33
CA TYR A 6 1.52 1.87 -2.97
C TYR A 6 0.60 0.75 -2.46
N GLY A 7 -0.17 1.02 -1.40
CA GLY A 7 -1.14 0.11 -0.80
C GLY A 7 -2.55 0.68 -0.82
N SER A 8 -3.22 0.71 0.34
CA SER A 8 -4.59 1.26 0.44
C SER A 8 -4.69 2.71 -0.05
N LEU A 9 -3.63 3.51 0.06
CA LEU A 9 -3.60 4.88 -0.44
C LEU A 9 -3.80 5.01 -1.95
N ILE A 10 -3.73 3.93 -2.73
CA ILE A 10 -4.09 3.94 -4.16
C ILE A 10 -5.60 4.11 -4.35
N PHE A 11 -6.42 3.47 -3.51
CA PHE A 11 -7.89 3.49 -3.59
C PHE A 11 -8.58 4.19 -2.41
N LYS A 12 -7.82 4.65 -1.42
CA LYS A 12 -8.27 5.47 -0.29
C LYS A 12 -7.31 6.66 -0.15
N PRO A 13 -7.50 7.74 -0.93
CA PRO A 13 -6.61 8.89 -0.86
C PRO A 13 -6.54 9.47 0.56
N PRO A 14 -5.42 10.10 0.94
CA PRO A 14 -5.39 10.94 2.13
C PRO A 14 -6.40 12.10 2.01
N PRO A 15 -6.84 12.70 3.12
CA PRO A 15 -7.62 13.94 3.08
C PRO A 15 -6.77 15.12 2.55
N HIS A 16 -7.45 16.19 2.11
CA HIS A 16 -6.85 17.44 1.61
C HIS A 16 -5.90 17.28 0.41
N THR A 17 -6.14 16.30 -0.46
CA THR A 17 -5.37 16.13 -1.70
C THR A 17 -5.79 17.14 -2.76
N ILE A 18 -4.83 17.88 -3.30
CA ILE A 18 -5.05 18.88 -4.36
C ILE A 18 -4.56 18.42 -5.73
N ARG A 19 -3.77 17.32 -5.80
CA ARG A 19 -3.31 16.74 -7.05
C ARG A 19 -3.06 15.25 -6.93
N ARG A 20 -3.36 14.54 -8.01
CA ARG A 20 -3.10 13.10 -8.21
C ARG A 20 -2.11 12.91 -9.34
N THR A 21 -0.99 12.25 -9.10
CA THR A 21 0.02 11.94 -10.13
C THR A 21 0.35 10.45 -10.10
N VAL A 22 -0.01 9.75 -11.18
CA VAL A 22 0.33 8.32 -11.34
C VAL A 22 1.79 8.19 -11.76
N GLY A 23 2.46 7.19 -11.22
CA GLY A 23 3.82 6.82 -11.61
C GLY A 23 4.29 5.61 -10.82
N TYR A 24 5.59 5.39 -10.84
CA TYR A 24 6.23 4.30 -10.12
C TYR A 24 7.52 4.77 -9.43
N ILE A 25 7.92 4.04 -8.39
CA ILE A 25 9.22 4.19 -7.72
C ILE A 25 10.15 3.04 -8.13
N ARG A 26 11.47 3.24 -7.99
CA ARG A 26 12.51 2.26 -8.35
C ARG A 26 13.29 1.81 -7.12
N GLY A 27 13.86 0.61 -7.18
CA GLY A 27 14.71 0.02 -6.11
C GLY A 27 13.91 -0.62 -4.98
N PHE A 28 12.60 -0.79 -5.16
CA PHE A 28 11.72 -1.38 -4.16
C PHE A 28 10.89 -2.50 -4.77
N THR A 29 10.43 -3.39 -3.91
CA THR A 29 9.42 -4.38 -4.23
C THR A 29 8.21 -4.22 -3.31
N ARG A 30 7.01 -4.45 -3.84
CA ARG A 30 5.77 -4.48 -3.07
C ARG A 30 5.43 -5.92 -2.71
N ARG A 31 5.33 -6.20 -1.42
CA ARG A 31 5.10 -7.57 -0.91
C ARG A 31 4.11 -7.59 0.23
N PHE A 32 3.28 -8.62 0.31
CA PHE A 32 2.36 -8.87 1.43
C PHE A 32 3.07 -9.45 2.66
N ALA A 33 4.18 -8.80 3.04
CA ALA A 33 5.10 -9.22 4.10
C ALA A 33 4.93 -8.41 5.40
N GLN A 34 3.82 -7.69 5.55
CA GLN A 34 3.50 -6.93 6.76
C GLN A 34 2.29 -7.54 7.48
N SER A 35 2.46 -7.81 8.77
CA SER A 35 1.38 -8.23 9.68
C SER A 35 0.40 -7.08 9.96
N SER A 36 -0.90 -7.36 9.93
CA SER A 36 -1.94 -6.38 10.30
C SER A 36 -2.84 -6.93 11.41
N ILE A 37 -2.79 -6.31 12.59
CA ILE A 37 -3.55 -6.75 13.78
C ILE A 37 -4.75 -5.84 14.12
N ASP A 38 -4.90 -4.74 13.40
CA ASP A 38 -5.79 -3.62 13.70
C ASP A 38 -6.73 -3.25 12.53
N HIS A 39 -6.44 -3.74 11.32
CA HIS A 39 -7.23 -3.46 10.12
C HIS A 39 -7.73 -4.72 9.43
N ARG A 40 -6.80 -5.56 8.94
CA ARG A 40 -7.13 -6.73 8.09
C ARG A 40 -6.99 -8.06 8.82
N GLY A 41 -6.72 -8.00 10.10
CA GLY A 41 -6.74 -9.14 11.01
C GLY A 41 -7.00 -8.65 12.43
N VAL A 42 -6.72 -9.54 13.38
CA VAL A 42 -6.80 -9.30 14.83
C VAL A 42 -5.52 -9.84 15.48
N PRO A 43 -5.18 -9.48 16.73
CA PRO A 43 -3.94 -9.95 17.36
C PRO A 43 -3.79 -11.49 17.38
N SER A 44 -4.89 -12.23 17.53
CA SER A 44 -4.89 -13.71 17.51
C SER A 44 -4.83 -14.32 16.11
N ARG A 45 -5.15 -13.55 15.07
CA ARG A 45 -5.11 -13.96 13.66
C ARG A 45 -4.75 -12.74 12.79
N PRO A 46 -3.47 -12.33 12.78
CA PRO A 46 -3.05 -11.14 12.05
C PRO A 46 -3.25 -11.33 10.56
N GLY A 47 -3.65 -10.28 9.86
CA GLY A 47 -3.70 -10.25 8.40
C GLY A 47 -2.32 -10.11 7.77
N ARG A 48 -2.30 -10.06 6.44
CA ARG A 48 -1.17 -9.68 5.59
C ARG A 48 -1.55 -8.48 4.75
N VAL A 49 -0.79 -7.40 4.88
CA VAL A 49 -0.91 -6.18 4.08
C VAL A 49 0.40 -5.90 3.38
N VAL A 50 0.37 -5.01 2.39
CA VAL A 50 1.58 -4.71 1.62
C VAL A 50 2.53 -3.83 2.41
N THR A 51 3.81 -4.08 2.22
CA THR A 51 4.89 -3.14 2.52
C THR A 51 5.75 -2.96 1.28
N LEU A 52 6.50 -1.86 1.24
CA LEU A 52 7.67 -1.74 0.40
C LEU A 52 8.87 -2.32 1.13
N VAL A 53 9.68 -3.08 0.42
CA VAL A 53 10.99 -3.56 0.89
C VAL A 53 12.01 -3.08 -0.13
N GLU A 54 13.18 -2.62 0.32
CA GLU A 54 14.28 -2.37 -0.61
C GLU A 54 14.60 -3.67 -1.34
N ALA A 55 14.73 -3.60 -2.67
CA ALA A 55 14.89 -4.78 -3.51
C ALA A 55 16.08 -5.65 -3.07
N LYS A 56 17.21 -5.02 -2.73
CA LYS A 56 18.41 -5.71 -2.24
C LYS A 56 18.15 -6.55 -0.98
N ASP A 57 17.28 -6.07 -0.09
CA ASP A 57 16.97 -6.73 1.18
C ASP A 57 15.98 -7.87 0.93
N TRP A 58 15.02 -7.67 0.01
CA TRP A 58 14.09 -8.71 -0.38
C TRP A 58 14.80 -9.88 -1.08
N HIS A 59 15.64 -9.58 -2.08
CA HIS A 59 16.36 -10.59 -2.85
C HIS A 59 17.41 -11.36 -2.02
N ALA A 60 17.71 -10.92 -0.80
CA ALA A 60 18.58 -11.63 0.14
C ALA A 60 17.88 -12.80 0.86
N PHE A 61 16.54 -12.87 0.85
CA PHE A 61 15.81 -14.00 1.42
C PHE A 61 15.83 -15.22 0.47
N ALA A 62 16.02 -16.42 1.00
CA ALA A 62 16.08 -17.64 0.22
C ALA A 62 14.77 -17.95 -0.54
N ASP A 63 13.63 -17.60 0.07
CA ASP A 63 12.30 -17.83 -0.48
C ASP A 63 11.73 -16.56 -1.17
N ALA A 64 12.59 -15.60 -1.53
CA ALA A 64 12.18 -14.37 -2.18
C ALA A 64 11.65 -14.65 -3.59
N GLU A 65 10.45 -14.17 -3.90
CA GLU A 65 9.91 -14.26 -5.26
C GLU A 65 10.59 -13.24 -6.16
N ASP A 66 10.89 -13.68 -7.39
CA ASP A 66 11.42 -12.85 -8.47
C ASP A 66 10.53 -11.64 -8.80
N THR A 67 11.15 -10.64 -9.43
CA THR A 67 10.50 -9.44 -9.96
C THR A 67 10.77 -9.34 -11.46
N PRO A 68 10.06 -10.11 -12.32
CA PRO A 68 10.35 -10.14 -13.76
C PRO A 68 10.08 -8.78 -14.45
N GLU A 69 9.24 -7.94 -13.86
CA GLU A 69 9.01 -6.55 -14.26
C GLU A 69 10.10 -5.56 -13.79
N GLY A 70 11.09 -6.03 -13.04
CA GLY A 70 12.10 -5.22 -12.37
C GLY A 70 11.68 -4.71 -10.99
N ASP A 71 12.64 -4.14 -10.26
CA ASP A 71 12.43 -3.57 -8.91
C ASP A 71 11.73 -2.20 -8.98
N ILE A 72 10.51 -2.21 -9.50
CA ILE A 72 9.65 -1.03 -9.63
C ILE A 72 8.30 -1.26 -8.96
N VAL A 73 7.74 -0.22 -8.37
CA VAL A 73 6.41 -0.28 -7.75
C VAL A 73 5.54 0.86 -8.27
N TRP A 74 4.48 0.49 -8.97
CA TRP A 74 3.44 1.42 -9.42
C TRP A 74 2.54 1.87 -8.28
N GLY A 75 2.19 3.15 -8.30
CA GLY A 75 1.33 3.77 -7.29
C GLY A 75 0.87 5.17 -7.68
N VAL A 76 0.46 5.92 -6.67
CA VAL A 76 -0.07 7.28 -6.83
C VAL A 76 0.67 8.22 -5.90
N CYS A 77 1.24 9.29 -6.45
CA CYS A 77 1.66 10.43 -5.67
C CYS A 77 0.47 11.37 -5.46
N TRP A 78 0.14 11.62 -4.20
CA TRP A 78 -0.84 12.61 -3.81
C TRP A 78 -0.14 13.88 -3.33
N THR A 79 -0.46 15.03 -3.93
CA THR A 79 -0.04 16.33 -3.39
C THR A 79 -1.09 16.80 -2.39
N ILE A 80 -0.67 17.01 -1.16
CA ILE A 80 -1.49 17.55 -0.07
C ILE A 80 -1.43 19.07 -0.10
N ASP A 81 -2.60 19.70 0.11
CA ASP A 81 -2.72 21.14 0.34
C ASP A 81 -1.67 21.62 1.36
N PRO A 82 -0.82 22.60 1.02
CA PRO A 82 0.15 23.16 1.94
C PRO A 82 -0.44 23.60 3.29
N ALA A 83 -1.69 24.09 3.32
CA ALA A 83 -2.37 24.50 4.55
C ALA A 83 -2.60 23.34 5.53
N HIS A 84 -2.71 22.12 5.02
CA HIS A 84 -3.02 20.91 5.81
C HIS A 84 -1.85 19.93 5.87
N ALA A 85 -0.68 20.28 5.31
CA ALA A 85 0.43 19.34 5.15
C ALA A 85 0.95 18.76 6.47
N LYS A 86 0.96 19.55 7.55
CA LYS A 86 1.37 19.09 8.90
C LYS A 86 0.35 18.13 9.51
N ASP A 87 -0.92 18.50 9.47
CA ASP A 87 -2.01 17.69 10.00
C ASP A 87 -2.11 16.33 9.30
N VAL A 88 -2.02 16.33 7.97
CA VAL A 88 -2.01 15.09 7.17
C VAL A 88 -0.75 14.28 7.45
N ARG A 89 0.41 14.92 7.65
CA ARG A 89 1.64 14.21 8.02
C ARG A 89 1.49 13.51 9.36
N ALA A 90 0.99 14.21 10.39
CA ALA A 90 0.75 13.63 11.71
C ALA A 90 -0.29 12.50 11.70
N TYR A 91 -1.36 12.65 10.90
CA TYR A 91 -2.33 11.58 10.67
C TYR A 91 -1.67 10.34 10.05
N LEU A 92 -0.83 10.52 9.02
CA LEU A 92 -0.11 9.42 8.38
C LEU A 92 0.93 8.78 9.32
N ASP A 93 1.70 9.56 10.07
CA ASP A 93 2.66 9.02 11.04
C ASP A 93 1.96 8.16 12.11
N HIS A 94 0.74 8.54 12.54
CA HIS A 94 -0.08 7.72 13.45
C HIS A 94 -0.62 6.47 12.78
N ARG A 95 -1.11 6.58 11.54
CA ARG A 95 -1.65 5.46 10.77
C ARG A 95 -0.59 4.39 10.49
N GLU A 96 0.64 4.82 10.26
CA GLU A 96 1.75 3.93 9.90
C GLU A 96 2.66 3.58 11.09
N ILE A 97 2.22 3.90 12.33
CA ILE A 97 2.98 3.75 13.59
C ILE A 97 3.44 2.31 13.86
N ASN A 98 2.77 1.32 13.27
CA ASN A 98 3.09 -0.10 13.39
C ASN A 98 4.24 -0.54 12.44
N GLY A 99 5.24 0.34 12.34
CA GLY A 99 6.61 0.05 11.92
C GLY A 99 6.94 0.31 10.45
N TYR A 100 6.28 1.30 9.84
CA TYR A 100 6.83 1.90 8.63
C TYR A 100 7.76 3.07 8.98
N THR A 101 8.85 3.16 8.23
CA THR A 101 9.82 4.26 8.32
C THR A 101 9.60 5.23 7.14
N PRO A 102 9.51 6.54 7.39
CA PRO A 102 9.43 7.52 6.32
C PRO A 102 10.76 7.63 5.57
N THR A 103 10.72 7.58 4.25
CA THR A 103 11.85 7.87 3.35
C THR A 103 11.38 8.70 2.16
N TYR A 104 12.30 9.15 1.33
CA TYR A 104 12.01 10.01 0.18
C TYR A 104 12.59 9.42 -1.10
N THR A 105 11.78 9.35 -2.14
CA THR A 105 12.19 8.87 -3.46
C THR A 105 11.53 9.67 -4.58
N ASP A 106 12.14 9.67 -5.75
CA ASP A 106 11.57 10.25 -6.96
C ASP A 106 10.51 9.32 -7.56
N ILE A 107 9.48 9.93 -8.13
CA ILE A 107 8.40 9.24 -8.86
C ILE A 107 8.67 9.38 -10.35
N TRP A 108 8.70 8.25 -11.03
CA TRP A 108 8.94 8.12 -12.45
C TRP A 108 7.63 7.85 -13.19
N ALA A 109 7.54 8.29 -14.44
CA ALA A 109 6.46 7.89 -15.33
C ALA A 109 7.04 7.57 -16.72
N PRO A 110 6.41 6.65 -17.47
CA PRO A 110 6.78 6.41 -18.84
C PRO A 110 6.75 7.69 -19.65
N SER A 111 7.78 7.91 -20.47
CA SER A 111 7.81 9.04 -21.39
C SER A 111 6.64 8.94 -22.37
N THR A 112 6.07 10.10 -22.74
CA THR A 112 5.06 10.19 -23.80
C THR A 112 5.62 9.82 -25.18
N ASN A 113 6.95 9.91 -25.34
CA ASN A 113 7.69 9.38 -26.48
C ASN A 113 8.32 8.04 -26.11
N THR A 114 7.88 6.96 -26.74
CA THR A 114 8.33 5.58 -26.47
C THR A 114 9.81 5.33 -26.80
N ARG A 115 10.49 6.28 -27.46
CA ARG A 115 11.93 6.23 -27.75
C ARG A 115 12.78 6.97 -26.71
N SER A 116 12.17 7.61 -25.73
CA SER A 116 12.84 8.37 -24.68
C SER A 116 12.78 7.63 -23.35
N ALA A 117 13.78 7.86 -22.50
CA ALA A 117 13.80 7.30 -21.16
C ALA A 117 12.65 7.85 -20.32
N ASP A 118 12.20 7.05 -19.35
CA ASP A 118 11.20 7.47 -18.36
C ASP A 118 11.66 8.69 -17.58
N GLU A 119 10.70 9.54 -17.21
CA GLU A 119 10.96 10.86 -16.67
C GLU A 119 10.54 10.95 -15.21
N ILE A 120 11.28 11.75 -14.42
CA ILE A 120 10.88 12.09 -13.05
C ILE A 120 9.75 13.11 -13.12
N VAL A 121 8.56 12.71 -12.68
CA VAL A 121 7.36 13.56 -12.65
C VAL A 121 7.13 14.22 -11.29
N VAL A 122 7.71 13.66 -10.22
CA VAL A 122 7.73 14.25 -8.87
C VAL A 122 9.04 13.92 -8.19
N LYS A 123 9.75 14.95 -7.70
CA LYS A 123 10.98 14.78 -6.92
C LYS A 123 10.69 14.65 -5.43
N SER A 124 11.50 13.87 -4.72
CA SER A 124 11.51 13.77 -3.25
C SER A 124 10.11 13.60 -2.66
N CYS A 125 9.41 12.56 -3.09
CA CYS A 125 8.10 12.19 -2.58
C CYS A 125 8.26 11.36 -1.29
N LEU A 126 7.51 11.70 -0.24
CA LEU A 126 7.47 10.91 0.99
C LEU A 126 6.91 9.52 0.67
N VAL A 127 7.50 8.48 1.25
CA VAL A 127 7.00 7.12 1.18
C VAL A 127 7.26 6.41 2.51
N TYR A 128 6.31 5.61 2.97
CA TYR A 128 6.43 4.81 4.19
C TYR A 128 6.86 3.39 3.84
N VAL A 129 8.00 2.93 4.36
CA VAL A 129 8.61 1.63 4.00
C VAL A 129 8.71 0.77 5.26
N GLY A 130 8.22 -0.46 5.22
CA GLY A 130 8.36 -1.41 6.32
C GLY A 130 9.71 -2.10 6.23
N LEU A 131 10.63 -1.75 7.14
CA LEU A 131 11.96 -2.34 7.18
C LEU A 131 11.90 -3.79 7.66
N PRO A 132 12.80 -4.69 7.20
CA PRO A 132 12.87 -6.06 7.71
C PRO A 132 13.11 -6.17 9.22
N SER A 133 13.65 -5.12 9.84
CA SER A 133 13.83 -5.02 11.29
C SER A 133 12.54 -4.71 12.07
N ASN A 134 11.44 -4.40 11.38
CA ASN A 134 10.15 -4.13 12.01
C ASN A 134 9.57 -5.43 12.62
N PRO A 135 9.12 -5.44 13.89
CA PRO A 135 8.42 -6.58 14.49
C PRO A 135 7.19 -7.08 13.73
N ALA A 136 6.54 -6.22 12.94
CA ALA A 136 5.41 -6.59 12.10
C ALA A 136 5.82 -7.10 10.70
N PHE A 137 7.10 -7.06 10.34
CA PHE A 137 7.60 -7.69 9.12
C PHE A 137 7.65 -9.21 9.30
N VAL A 138 7.01 -9.94 8.39
CA VAL A 138 6.89 -11.41 8.45
C VAL A 138 7.70 -12.13 7.37
N GLY A 139 8.39 -11.38 6.52
CA GLY A 139 9.20 -11.95 5.43
C GLY A 139 8.39 -12.59 4.29
N PRO A 140 9.08 -13.24 3.35
CA PRO A 140 8.45 -14.02 2.29
C PRO A 140 7.63 -15.18 2.85
N SER A 141 6.51 -15.47 2.20
CA SER A 141 5.78 -16.73 2.42
C SER A 141 6.41 -17.82 1.59
N ARG A 142 6.28 -19.09 2.01
CA ARG A 142 6.85 -20.23 1.25
C ARG A 142 6.27 -20.35 -0.16
N SER A 143 5.02 -19.89 -0.34
CA SER A 143 4.38 -19.79 -1.65
C SER A 143 3.25 -18.76 -1.63
N LEU A 144 2.87 -18.26 -2.81
CA LEU A 144 1.68 -17.43 -2.98
C LEU A 144 0.38 -18.17 -2.64
N GLN A 145 0.34 -19.50 -2.83
CA GLN A 145 -0.83 -20.32 -2.48
C GLN A 145 -1.06 -20.30 -0.96
N GLU A 146 0.00 -20.56 -0.17
CA GLU A 146 -0.08 -20.51 1.29
C GLU A 146 -0.46 -19.11 1.78
N LEU A 147 0.13 -18.07 1.19
CA LEU A 147 -0.20 -16.69 1.49
C LEU A 147 -1.67 -16.37 1.21
N ALA A 148 -2.20 -16.79 0.05
CA ALA A 148 -3.60 -16.59 -0.33
C ALA A 148 -4.57 -17.29 0.64
N GLU A 149 -4.29 -18.56 0.98
CA GLU A 149 -5.09 -19.32 1.96
C GLU A 149 -5.08 -18.66 3.33
N TYR A 150 -3.91 -18.20 3.78
CA TYR A 150 -3.79 -17.46 5.02
C TYR A 150 -4.61 -16.17 4.98
N ILE A 151 -4.45 -15.34 3.95
CA ILE A 151 -5.18 -14.08 3.75
C ILE A 151 -6.69 -14.33 3.74
N PHE A 152 -7.16 -15.35 3.02
CA PHE A 152 -8.58 -15.65 2.87
C PHE A 152 -9.30 -15.92 4.20
N THR A 153 -8.57 -16.45 5.18
CA THR A 153 -9.09 -16.75 6.54
C THR A 153 -8.99 -15.58 7.52
N CYS A 154 -8.37 -14.46 7.13
CA CYS A 154 -8.16 -13.30 7.99
C CYS A 154 -9.23 -12.21 7.79
N SER A 155 -9.67 -11.60 8.89
CA SER A 155 -10.57 -10.46 8.89
C SER A 155 -10.31 -9.60 10.11
N GLY A 156 -10.46 -8.29 9.95
CA GLY A 156 -10.29 -7.31 11.03
C GLY A 156 -11.32 -6.20 10.96
N PRO A 157 -11.15 -5.13 11.78
CA PRO A 157 -12.09 -4.00 11.85
C PRO A 157 -12.34 -3.29 10.51
N SER A 158 -11.39 -3.35 9.57
CA SER A 158 -11.51 -2.77 8.23
C SER A 158 -12.10 -3.73 7.19
N GLY A 159 -12.59 -4.89 7.61
CA GLY A 159 -13.16 -5.93 6.75
C GLY A 159 -12.19 -7.09 6.47
N ARG A 160 -12.57 -7.96 5.53
CA ARG A 160 -11.78 -9.15 5.19
C ARG A 160 -10.43 -8.78 4.59
N ASN A 161 -9.45 -9.65 4.75
CA ASN A 161 -8.12 -9.40 4.20
C ASN A 161 -8.06 -9.68 2.68
N ASP A 162 -8.77 -10.68 2.17
CA ASP A 162 -8.85 -10.93 0.72
C ASP A 162 -9.43 -9.72 -0.02
N GLU A 163 -10.43 -9.04 0.55
CA GLU A 163 -10.96 -7.79 0.01
C GLU A 163 -9.91 -6.71 -0.18
N TYR A 164 -8.96 -6.59 0.73
CA TYR A 164 -7.86 -5.64 0.60
C TYR A 164 -7.00 -5.94 -0.64
N VAL A 165 -6.67 -7.21 -0.88
CA VAL A 165 -5.88 -7.63 -2.04
C VAL A 165 -6.63 -7.32 -3.33
N LEU A 166 -7.90 -7.73 -3.41
CA LEU A 166 -8.72 -7.55 -4.61
C LEU A 166 -8.92 -6.06 -4.94
N LYS A 167 -9.16 -5.21 -3.92
CA LYS A 167 -9.25 -3.75 -4.09
C LYS A 167 -7.93 -3.15 -4.56
N LEU A 168 -6.82 -3.57 -3.98
CA LEU A 168 -5.48 -3.12 -4.37
C LEU A 168 -5.16 -3.52 -5.81
N ALA A 169 -5.41 -4.77 -6.19
CA ALA A 169 -5.16 -5.29 -7.53
C ALA A 169 -5.98 -4.54 -8.59
N ARG A 170 -7.28 -4.38 -8.35
CA ARG A 170 -8.16 -3.57 -9.20
C ARG A 170 -7.66 -2.14 -9.36
N ALA A 171 -7.38 -1.45 -8.26
CA ALA A 171 -6.97 -0.06 -8.30
C ALA A 171 -5.60 0.12 -8.98
N THR A 172 -4.67 -0.82 -8.74
CA THR A 172 -3.34 -0.85 -9.34
C THR A 172 -3.41 -1.06 -10.86
N ARG A 173 -4.23 -2.01 -11.32
CA ARG A 173 -4.46 -2.25 -12.76
C ARG A 173 -4.99 -1.02 -13.48
N ASN A 174 -5.83 -0.23 -12.81
CA ASN A 174 -6.44 0.98 -13.36
C ASN A 174 -5.52 2.21 -13.35
N LEU A 175 -4.27 2.10 -12.87
CA LEU A 175 -3.32 3.22 -12.88
C LEU A 175 -2.79 3.51 -14.29
N SER A 176 -2.41 2.47 -15.03
CA SER A 176 -1.83 2.57 -16.36
C SER A 176 -1.83 1.21 -17.05
N ASN A 177 -1.90 1.19 -18.38
CA ASN A 177 -1.77 -0.04 -19.18
C ASN A 177 -0.36 -0.67 -19.10
N GLN A 178 0.64 0.09 -18.64
CA GLN A 178 2.03 -0.36 -18.47
C GLN A 178 2.29 -0.96 -17.08
N VAL A 179 1.30 -0.95 -16.18
CA VAL A 179 1.44 -1.55 -14.85
C VAL A 179 1.74 -3.02 -14.97
N ARG A 180 2.79 -3.46 -14.29
CA ARG A 180 3.12 -4.86 -14.03
C ARG A 180 3.37 -4.98 -12.52
N ASP A 181 2.74 -5.97 -11.92
CA ASP A 181 2.97 -6.40 -10.53
C ASP A 181 2.59 -7.88 -10.45
N SER A 182 3.58 -8.73 -10.75
CA SER A 182 3.38 -10.17 -10.87
C SER A 182 2.93 -10.78 -9.55
N HIS A 183 3.47 -10.28 -8.43
CA HIS A 183 3.12 -10.75 -7.08
C HIS A 183 1.65 -10.44 -6.74
N LEU A 184 1.21 -9.18 -6.93
CA LEU A 184 -0.15 -8.75 -6.61
C LEU A 184 -1.19 -9.46 -7.49
N PHE A 185 -0.94 -9.54 -8.80
CA PHE A 185 -1.92 -10.11 -9.73
C PHE A 185 -2.01 -11.64 -9.64
N GLU A 186 -0.92 -12.32 -9.34
CA GLU A 186 -0.98 -13.77 -9.09
C GLU A 186 -1.69 -14.07 -7.76
N LEU A 187 -1.43 -13.29 -6.71
CA LEU A 187 -2.14 -13.42 -5.45
C LEU A 187 -3.65 -13.16 -5.58
N GLU A 188 -4.03 -12.13 -6.35
CA GLU A 188 -5.44 -11.86 -6.70
C GLU A 188 -6.06 -13.05 -7.45
N ARG A 189 -5.37 -13.61 -8.45
CA ARG A 189 -5.86 -14.76 -9.22
C ARG A 189 -6.17 -15.96 -8.32
N ILE A 190 -5.26 -16.30 -7.40
CA ILE A 190 -5.45 -17.42 -6.46
C ILE A 190 -6.62 -17.14 -5.50
N LEU A 191 -6.72 -15.92 -4.97
CA LEU A 191 -7.82 -15.54 -4.07
C LEU A 191 -9.19 -15.59 -4.76
N LEU A 192 -9.28 -15.20 -6.03
CA LEU A 192 -10.51 -15.32 -6.80
C LEU A 192 -10.94 -16.79 -6.98
N GLN A 193 -9.98 -17.70 -7.23
CA GLN A 193 -10.25 -19.14 -7.30
C GLN A 193 -10.73 -19.70 -5.96
N ILE A 194 -10.12 -19.27 -4.85
CA ILE A 194 -10.59 -19.65 -3.51
C ILE A 194 -12.01 -19.15 -3.29
N ARG A 195 -12.31 -17.88 -3.58
CA ARG A 195 -13.67 -17.32 -3.42
C ARG A 195 -14.71 -18.06 -4.24
N GLU A 196 -14.40 -18.39 -5.49
CA GLU A 196 -15.27 -19.17 -6.38
C GLU A 196 -15.58 -20.54 -5.77
N ARG A 197 -14.54 -21.26 -5.30
CA ARG A 197 -14.71 -22.56 -4.64
C ARG A 197 -15.57 -22.48 -3.37
N GLU A 198 -15.44 -21.41 -2.59
CA GLU A 198 -16.19 -21.18 -1.36
C GLU A 198 -17.55 -20.49 -1.59
N GLY A 199 -17.94 -20.22 -2.83
CA GLY A 199 -19.23 -19.60 -3.18
C GLY A 199 -19.39 -18.13 -2.77
N LEU A 200 -18.29 -17.39 -2.63
CA LEU A 200 -18.32 -15.96 -2.30
C LEU A 200 -18.44 -15.08 -3.56
N PRO A 201 -19.28 -14.04 -3.55
CA PRO A 201 -19.47 -13.18 -4.71
C PRO A 201 -18.20 -12.38 -5.03
N LEU A 202 -18.11 -11.85 -6.26
CA LEU A 202 -17.13 -10.82 -6.58
C LEU A 202 -17.46 -9.53 -5.81
N LEU A 203 -16.44 -8.70 -5.57
CA LEU A 203 -16.64 -7.44 -4.86
C LEU A 203 -17.26 -6.40 -5.78
N ASP A 204 -18.27 -5.70 -5.29
CA ASP A 204 -18.87 -4.54 -5.95
C ASP A 204 -17.89 -3.36 -6.02
N GLU A 205 -18.26 -2.31 -6.76
CA GLU A 205 -17.50 -1.05 -6.74
C GLU A 205 -17.55 -0.40 -5.36
N ASP A 206 -16.38 -0.13 -4.78
CA ASP A 206 -16.28 0.66 -3.56
C ASP A 206 -16.60 2.13 -3.85
N VAL A 207 -17.59 2.68 -3.15
CA VAL A 207 -17.72 4.14 -2.98
C VAL A 207 -16.79 4.55 -1.84
N VAL A 208 -15.79 5.38 -2.13
CA VAL A 208 -14.91 5.95 -1.10
C VAL A 208 -15.73 6.94 -0.26
N ASP A 209 -15.87 6.66 1.04
CA ASP A 209 -16.50 7.57 2.00
C ASP A 209 -15.47 8.60 2.48
N GLU A 210 -15.32 9.68 1.71
CA GLU A 210 -14.39 10.78 2.00
C GLU A 210 -14.70 11.46 3.35
N GLU A 211 -15.98 11.57 3.72
CA GLU A 211 -16.39 12.17 5.00
C GLU A 211 -15.94 11.35 6.20
N ARG A 212 -15.99 10.01 6.12
CA ARG A 212 -15.50 9.13 7.18
C ARG A 212 -14.00 9.28 7.38
N GLU A 213 -13.22 9.34 6.32
CA GLU A 213 -11.77 9.52 6.44
C GLU A 213 -11.42 10.91 7.00
N GLN A 214 -12.18 11.93 6.64
CA GLN A 214 -12.03 13.27 7.22
C GLN A 214 -12.34 13.29 8.72
N ARG A 215 -13.44 12.63 9.17
CA ARG A 215 -13.76 12.48 10.60
C ARG A 215 -12.65 11.78 11.38
N ILE A 216 -12.11 10.69 10.86
CA ILE A 216 -11.00 9.95 11.51
C ILE A 216 -9.76 10.84 11.62
N MET A 217 -9.44 11.63 10.59
CA MET A 217 -8.32 12.56 10.63
C MET A 217 -8.53 13.62 11.73
N GLU A 218 -9.71 14.22 11.81
CA GLU A 218 -10.06 15.21 12.84
C GLU A 218 -9.94 14.65 14.26
N GLU A 219 -10.38 13.41 14.49
CA GLU A 219 -10.24 12.71 15.78
C GLU A 219 -8.77 12.49 16.15
N VAL A 220 -7.94 12.04 15.20
CA VAL A 220 -6.50 11.85 15.42
C VAL A 220 -5.81 13.18 15.73
N ILE A 221 -6.14 14.25 15.00
CA ILE A 221 -5.61 15.59 15.24
C ILE A 221 -6.00 16.08 16.64
N ALA A 222 -7.28 15.95 17.01
CA ALA A 222 -7.79 16.35 18.31
C ALA A 222 -7.08 15.59 19.44
N ARG A 223 -6.88 14.28 19.28
CA ARG A 223 -6.14 13.43 20.23
C ARG A 223 -4.67 13.83 20.34
N ASN A 224 -3.99 14.14 19.24
CA ASN A 224 -2.58 14.55 19.28
C ASN A 224 -2.42 15.90 19.98
N LYS A 225 -3.32 16.86 19.71
CA LYS A 225 -3.38 18.16 20.41
C LYS A 225 -3.60 17.98 21.91
N ALA A 226 -4.54 17.12 22.31
CA ALA A 226 -4.85 16.85 23.72
C ALA A 226 -3.68 16.20 24.49
N ASN A 227 -2.81 15.44 23.81
CA ASN A 227 -1.68 14.74 24.42
C ASN A 227 -0.35 15.52 24.36
N GLY A 228 -0.35 16.78 23.93
CA GLY A 228 0.85 17.63 23.91
C GLY A 228 1.96 17.14 22.97
N LYS A 229 1.64 16.25 22.01
CA LYS A 229 2.60 15.84 20.97
C LYS A 229 2.74 16.98 19.95
N PRO A 230 3.96 17.32 19.51
CA PRO A 230 4.15 18.35 18.50
C PRO A 230 3.45 17.95 17.18
N LEU A 231 2.78 18.93 16.56
CA LEU A 231 2.20 18.86 15.22
C LEU A 231 3.27 18.99 14.14
#